data_AF-A0A348Y7G2-F1
#
_entry.id   AF-A0A348Y7G2-F1
#
_cell.length_a   1.000
_cell.length_b   1.000
_cell.length_c   1.000
_cell.angle_alpha   90.00
_cell.angle_beta   90.00
_cell.angle_gamma   90.00
#
_symmetry.space_group_name_H-M   'P 1'
#
loop_
_entity.id
_entity.type
_entity.pdbx_description
1 polymer ?
#
loop_
_entity_poly.entity_id
_entity_poly.type
_entity_poly.pdbx_seq_one_letter_code
_entity_poly.pdbx_strand_id
1 'polypeptide(L)'
;WSIRGSFIKNGILDIGNQCALVKLQSGRFILLDSYTLTGDVREQVMALTNEGRDVEAVLNVHPFHTVHCAQVAKDFPQAIFYGS
;
A
#
# COMPACT_ATOMS: atom_id res chain seq x y z
N TRP A 1 2.75 6.66 -8.10
CA TRP A 1 2.26 5.49 -8.85
C TRP A 1 0.89 5.12 -8.30
N SER A 2 -0.10 4.92 -9.17
CA SER A 2 -1.39 4.32 -8.78
C SER A 2 -1.29 2.81 -8.88
N ILE A 3 -1.67 2.09 -7.84
CA ILE A 3 -1.59 0.63 -7.78
C ILE A 3 -3.01 0.08 -7.82
N ARG A 4 -3.32 -0.59 -8.92
CA ARG A 4 -4.60 -1.26 -9.12
C ARG A 4 -4.45 -2.73 -8.77
N GLY A 5 -5.24 -3.18 -7.82
CA GLY A 5 -5.46 -4.59 -7.54
C GLY A 5 -6.93 -4.93 -7.75
N SER A 6 -7.23 -6.19 -8.05
CA SER A 6 -8.60 -6.69 -8.10
C SER A 6 -9.07 -7.03 -6.68
N PHE A 7 -10.15 -6.40 -6.20
CA PHE A 7 -10.82 -6.79 -4.97
C PHE A 7 -12.23 -7.28 -5.30
N ILE A 8 -12.34 -8.57 -5.63
CA ILE A 8 -13.63 -9.20 -5.89
C ILE A 8 -14.18 -9.72 -4.56
N LYS A 9 -15.08 -8.97 -3.93
CA LYS A 9 -15.90 -9.47 -2.82
C LYS A 9 -17.25 -9.94 -3.37
N ASN A 10 -17.59 -11.22 -3.18
CA ASN A 10 -18.84 -11.85 -3.64
C ASN A 10 -19.12 -11.79 -5.15
N GLY A 11 -18.10 -11.62 -6.01
CA GLY A 11 -18.24 -11.79 -7.47
C GLY A 11 -18.94 -10.67 -8.24
N ILE A 12 -19.29 -9.53 -7.62
CA ILE A 12 -20.22 -8.56 -8.22
C ILE A 12 -19.58 -7.19 -8.55
N LEU A 13 -18.42 -6.82 -7.99
CA LEU A 13 -17.80 -5.52 -8.31
C LEU A 13 -16.28 -5.51 -8.15
N ASP A 14 -15.56 -5.15 -9.22
CA ASP A 14 -14.13 -4.86 -9.20
C ASP A 14 -13.90 -3.38 -8.84
N ILE A 15 -13.45 -3.13 -7.61
CA ILE A 15 -13.22 -1.79 -7.08
C ILE A 15 -11.77 -1.40 -7.41
N GLY A 16 -11.48 -1.17 -8.69
CA GLY A 16 -10.13 -0.92 -9.18
C GLY A 16 -9.58 0.47 -8.86
N ASN A 17 -8.88 0.59 -7.72
CA ASN A 17 -7.63 1.32 -7.43
C ASN A 17 -7.49 1.27 -5.89
N GLN A 18 -6.63 0.40 -5.39
CA GLN A 18 -6.66 0.00 -3.97
C GLN A 18 -5.62 0.73 -3.12
N CYS A 19 -4.56 1.24 -3.74
CA CYS A 19 -3.58 2.07 -3.05
C CYS A 19 -2.77 2.92 -4.04
N ALA A 20 -2.03 3.89 -3.52
CA ALA A 20 -1.08 4.65 -4.31
C ALA A 20 0.25 4.80 -3.56
N LEU A 21 1.35 4.71 -4.29
CA LEU A 21 2.68 5.01 -3.78
C LEU A 21 3.07 6.42 -4.22
N VAL A 22 3.37 7.31 -3.28
CA VAL A 22 3.71 8.70 -3.54
C VAL A 22 5.17 8.92 -3.17
N LYS A 23 5.99 9.39 -4.12
CA LYS A 23 7.37 9.80 -3.84
C LYS A 23 7.38 11.27 -3.43
N LEU A 24 8.00 11.56 -2.30
CA LEU A 24 8.18 12.90 -1.79
C LEU A 24 9.44 13.54 -2.38
N GLN A 25 9.54 14.87 -2.24
CA GLN A 25 10.76 15.60 -2.63
C GLN A 25 12.00 15.12 -1.85
N SER A 26 11.83 14.63 -0.61
CA SER A 26 12.90 14.03 0.20
C SER A 26 13.45 12.72 -0.39
N GLY A 27 12.79 12.14 -1.39
CA GLY A 27 13.11 10.81 -1.92
C GLY A 27 12.43 9.66 -1.17
N ARG A 28 11.80 9.94 -0.02
CA ARG A 28 10.99 8.98 0.76
C ARG A 28 9.63 8.75 0.10
N PHE A 29 8.90 7.76 0.61
CA PHE A 29 7.63 7.35 0.07
C PHE A 29 6.52 7.31 1.12
N ILE A 30 5.31 7.66 0.68
CA ILE A 30 4.06 7.44 1.41
C ILE A 30 3.23 6.42 0.66
N LEU A 31 2.70 5.43 1.37
CA LEU A 31 1.66 4.56 0.85
C LEU A 31 0.29 5.11 1.25
N LEU A 32 -0.52 5.50 0.28
CA LEU A 32 -1.92 5.86 0.48
C LEU A 32 -2.76 4.59 0.38
N ASP A 33 -3.48 4.30 1.45
CA ASP A 33 -4.28 3.10 1.70
C ASP A 33 -3.51 1.77 1.75
N SER A 34 -3.84 0.97 2.77
CA SER A 34 -3.27 -0.35 2.93
C SER A 34 -3.85 -1.33 1.93
N TYR A 35 -3.00 -1.98 1.16
CA TYR A 35 -3.40 -3.09 0.29
C TYR A 35 -2.32 -4.18 0.34
N THR A 36 -2.76 -5.44 0.42
CA THR A 36 -1.82 -6.57 0.38
C THR A 36 -1.22 -6.67 -1.02
N LEU A 37 0.03 -6.22 -1.15
CA LEU A 37 0.78 -6.29 -2.40
C LEU A 37 1.22 -7.74 -2.63
N THR A 38 1.03 -8.24 -3.85
CA THR A 38 1.42 -9.60 -4.26
C THR A 38 2.06 -9.60 -5.64
N GLY A 39 2.80 -10.67 -5.95
CA GLY A 39 3.45 -10.88 -7.25
C GLY A 39 4.33 -9.72 -7.70
N ASP A 40 4.36 -9.49 -9.02
CA ASP A 40 5.21 -8.52 -9.69
C ASP A 40 5.03 -7.09 -9.14
N VAL A 41 3.81 -6.71 -8.75
CA VAL A 41 3.54 -5.39 -8.18
C VAL A 41 4.28 -5.22 -6.85
N ARG A 42 4.29 -6.26 -6.00
CA ARG A 42 5.05 -6.22 -4.75
C ARG A 42 6.54 -6.06 -5.04
N GLU A 43 7.08 -6.83 -5.96
CA GLU A 43 8.50 -6.76 -6.31
C GLU A 43 8.92 -5.38 -6.81
N GLN A 44 8.09 -4.76 -7.67
CA GLN A 44 8.34 -3.39 -8.14
C GLN A 44 8.30 -2.37 -7.01
N VAL A 45 7.33 -2.48 -6.09
CA VAL A 45 7.24 -1.58 -4.94
C VAL A 45 8.47 -1.75 -4.02
N MET A 46 8.88 -2.98 -3.72
CA MET A 46 10.05 -3.24 -2.87
C MET A 46 11.32 -2.70 -3.52
N ALA A 47 11.53 -2.95 -4.82
CA ALA A 47 12.69 -2.43 -5.55
C ALA A 47 12.73 -0.90 -5.57
N LEU A 48 11.58 -0.23 -5.76
CA LEU A 48 11.49 1.24 -5.76
C LEU A 48 11.75 1.87 -4.39
N THR A 49 11.47 1.13 -3.31
CA THR A 49 11.44 1.66 -1.93
C THR A 49 12.56 1.10 -1.06
N ASN A 50 13.65 0.62 -1.67
CA ASN A 50 14.79 0.06 -0.96
C ASN A 50 14.37 -1.07 -0.01
N GLU A 51 13.67 -2.06 -0.55
CA GLU A 51 13.04 -3.17 0.19
C GLU A 51 12.10 -2.64 1.29
N GLY A 52 11.27 -1.65 0.94
CA GLY A 52 10.29 -1.06 1.84
C GLY A 52 10.85 -0.03 2.82
N ARG A 53 12.17 0.04 3.05
CA ARG A 53 12.80 0.94 4.05
C ARG A 53 12.57 2.42 3.81
N ASP A 54 12.27 2.80 2.57
CA ASP A 54 12.05 4.20 2.19
C ASP A 54 10.59 4.63 2.30
N VAL A 55 9.68 3.70 2.62
CA VAL A 55 8.31 4.04 3.03
C VAL A 55 8.35 4.56 4.45
N GLU A 56 8.00 5.84 4.65
CA GLU A 56 8.02 6.49 5.96
C GLU A 56 6.65 6.56 6.62
N ALA A 57 5.58 6.52 5.84
CA ALA A 57 4.21 6.53 6.36
C ALA A 57 3.23 5.74 5.48
N VAL A 58 2.20 5.22 6.14
CA VAL A 58 1.01 4.65 5.53
C VAL A 58 -0.20 5.47 6.00
N LEU A 59 -0.99 5.98 5.06
CA LEU A 59 -2.16 6.81 5.33
C LEU A 59 -3.41 6.10 4.82
N ASN A 60 -4.19 5.51 5.72
CA ASN A 60 -5.45 4.85 5.41
C ASN A 60 -6.58 5.89 5.46
N VAL A 61 -7.15 6.22 4.30
CA VAL A 61 -8.12 7.30 4.15
C VAL A 61 -9.58 6.82 4.17
N HIS A 62 -9.81 5.50 4.12
CA HIS A 62 -11.15 4.91 4.29
C HIS A 62 -11.12 3.48 4.87
N PRO A 63 -12.17 3.07 5.62
CA PRO A 63 -12.15 1.86 6.47
C PRO A 63 -12.21 0.52 5.70
N PHE A 64 -12.20 0.54 4.37
CA PHE A 64 -12.20 -0.69 3.56
C PHE A 64 -10.83 -1.39 3.54
N HIS A 65 -9.78 -0.71 4.01
CA HIS A 65 -8.39 -1.20 3.97
C HIS A 65 -7.91 -1.88 5.26
N THR A 66 -8.74 -1.91 6.30
CA THR A 66 -8.36 -2.43 7.63
C THR A 66 -7.87 -3.88 7.59
N VAL A 67 -8.45 -4.70 6.71
CA VAL A 67 -8.05 -6.10 6.54
C VAL A 67 -6.63 -6.27 5.99
N HIS A 68 -6.08 -5.23 5.34
CA HIS A 68 -4.75 -5.23 4.75
C HIS A 68 -3.68 -4.63 5.67
N CYS A 69 -4.06 -3.78 6.64
CA CYS A 69 -3.12 -3.05 7.49
C CYS A 69 -2.11 -3.97 8.20
N ALA A 70 -2.56 -5.13 8.70
CA ALA A 70 -1.68 -6.06 9.39
C ALA A 70 -0.59 -6.64 8.49
N GLN A 71 -0.86 -6.83 7.19
CA GLN A 71 0.14 -7.31 6.25
C GLN A 71 1.07 -6.16 5.83
N VAL A 72 0.53 -4.98 5.55
CA VAL A 72 1.30 -3.78 5.20
C VAL A 72 2.25 -3.36 6.33
N ALA A 73 1.84 -3.51 7.60
CA ALA A 73 2.71 -3.27 8.75
C ALA A 73 3.88 -4.26 8.85
N LYS A 74 3.75 -5.49 8.32
CA LYS A 74 4.86 -6.44 8.21
C LYS A 74 5.79 -6.10 7.05
N ASP A 75 5.23 -5.66 5.93
CA ASP A 75 6.00 -5.28 4.75
C ASP A 75 6.78 -3.97 4.96
N PHE A 76 6.25 -3.03 5.75
CA PHE A 76 6.86 -1.72 6.04
C PHE A 76 6.94 -1.45 7.56
N PRO A 77 7.75 -2.21 8.32
CA PRO A 77 7.74 -2.19 9.79
C PRO A 77 8.20 -0.87 10.41
N GLN A 78 8.93 -0.02 9.66
CA GLN A 78 9.38 1.29 10.11
C GLN A 78 8.41 2.44 9.78
N ALA A 79 7.35 2.19 8.99
CA ALA A 79 6.43 3.23 8.57
C ALA A 79 5.48 3.61 9.72
N ILE A 80 5.16 4.91 9.83
CA ILE A 80 4.12 5.39 10.75
C ILE A 80 2.75 5.18 10.10
N PHE A 81 1.81 4.58 10.83
CA PHE A 81 0.46 4.34 10.34
C PHE A 81 -0.52 5.40 10.85
N TYR A 82 -1.28 5.97 9.93
CA TYR A 82 -2.35 6.92 10.20
C TYR A 82 -3.66 6.33 9.70
N GLY A 83 -4.62 6.13 10.62
CA GLY A 83 -5.89 5.46 10.31
C GLY A 83 -5.75 3.93 10.15
N SER A 84 -6.87 3.29 9.86
CA SER A 84 -7.01 1.83 9.72
C SER A 84 -8.11 1.49 8.73
#